data_AF-D9PLQ9-F1
#
_entry.id   AF-D9PLQ9-F1
#
_cell.length_a   1.000
_cell.length_b   1.000
_cell.length_c   1.000
_cell.angle_alpha   90.00
_cell.angle_beta   90.00
_cell.angle_gamma   90.00
#
_symmetry.space_group_name_H-M   'P 1'
#
loop_
_entity.id
_entity.type
_entity.pdbx_description
1 polymer ?
#
loop_
_entity_poly.entity_id
_entity_poly.type
_entity_poly.pdbx_seq_one_letter_code
_entity_poly.pdbx_strand_id
1 'polypeptide(L)'
;MVCRKLSASYVFSSHSGFLKNGILILDERNKVVDLIDTCGNIREEANLEYYNGILIPGFINTHSRKVCIENGSCFADDAQSILKRMIFIQQNNPETKLSELLSRATIKEAKSLGIDTHAGSFEKGKLPGVNLIEKADLQLLILTGKSKIKKIV
;
A
#
# COMPACT_ATOMS: atom_id res chain seq x y z
N MET A 1 10.82 -1.59 22.93
CA MET A 1 9.78 -1.26 21.94
C MET A 1 9.93 -2.28 20.81
N VAL A 2 8.93 -3.14 20.59
CA VAL A 2 8.99 -4.15 19.54
C VAL A 2 8.39 -3.52 18.28
N CYS A 3 9.19 -3.38 17.23
CA CYS A 3 8.72 -2.87 15.95
C CYS A 3 8.54 -4.05 14.99
N ARG A 4 7.43 -4.06 14.25
CA ARG A 4 7.17 -5.05 13.21
C ARG A 4 7.82 -4.60 11.91
N LYS A 5 8.59 -5.47 11.27
CA LYS A 5 9.29 -5.15 10.01
C LYS A 5 8.67 -5.97 8.88
N LEU A 6 8.15 -5.28 7.87
CA LEU A 6 7.49 -5.87 6.72
C LEU A 6 8.30 -5.55 5.47
N SER A 7 8.58 -6.54 4.64
CA SER A 7 9.16 -6.37 3.32
C SER A 7 8.36 -7.18 2.29
N ALA A 8 8.48 -6.81 1.03
CA ALA A 8 7.93 -7.56 -0.08
C ALA A 8 8.76 -7.35 -1.32
N SER A 9 8.44 -8.10 -2.38
CA SER A 9 9.08 -7.92 -3.69
C SER A 9 9.10 -6.44 -4.10
N TYR A 10 8.00 -5.72 -3.84
CA TYR A 10 7.97 -4.25 -3.90
C TYR A 10 7.21 -3.64 -2.72
N VAL A 11 7.62 -2.45 -2.30
CA VAL A 11 6.86 -1.57 -1.41
C VAL A 11 6.56 -0.27 -2.16
N PHE A 12 5.29 0.10 -2.24
CA PHE A 12 4.86 1.32 -2.92
C PHE A 12 4.96 2.54 -2.00
N SER A 13 5.77 3.50 -2.40
CA SER A 13 5.90 4.83 -1.81
C SER A 13 5.25 5.88 -2.71
N SER A 14 4.52 6.82 -2.11
CA SER A 14 3.91 7.95 -2.83
C SER A 14 4.92 8.90 -3.45
N HIS A 15 6.16 8.94 -2.94
CA HIS A 15 7.21 9.86 -3.40
C HIS A 15 8.25 9.15 -4.27
N SER A 16 8.68 7.96 -3.87
CA SER A 16 9.78 7.23 -4.51
C SER A 16 9.31 6.13 -5.48
N GLY A 17 7.99 5.92 -5.62
CA GLY A 17 7.45 4.86 -6.46
C GLY A 17 7.64 3.47 -5.84
N PHE A 18 7.99 2.47 -6.65
CA PHE A 18 8.14 1.10 -6.18
C PHE A 18 9.56 0.81 -5.69
N LEU A 19 9.70 0.63 -4.38
CA LEU A 19 10.95 0.23 -3.74
C LEU A 19 11.10 -1.29 -3.80
N LYS A 20 12.09 -1.78 -4.56
CA LYS A 20 12.36 -3.21 -4.64
C LYS A 20 12.93 -3.69 -3.30
N ASN A 21 12.31 -4.70 -2.70
CA ASN A 21 12.70 -5.22 -1.38
C ASN A 21 12.74 -4.12 -0.29
N GLY A 22 11.90 -3.08 -0.39
CA GLY A 22 11.80 -2.04 0.64
C GLY A 22 11.39 -2.64 1.99
N ILE A 23 11.77 -1.99 3.09
CA ILE A 23 11.43 -2.43 4.45
C ILE A 23 10.56 -1.36 5.10
N LEU A 24 9.31 -1.71 5.37
CA LEU A 24 8.36 -0.90 6.15
C LEU A 24 8.47 -1.28 7.63
N ILE A 25 8.75 -0.31 8.48
CA ILE A 25 8.83 -0.50 9.93
C ILE A 25 7.59 0.12 10.57
N LEU A 26 6.88 -0.70 11.35
CA LEU A 26 5.69 -0.30 12.09
C LEU A 26 5.89 -0.40 13.60
N ASP A 27 5.26 0.49 14.36
CA ASP A 27 5.16 0.35 15.82
C ASP A 27 4.03 -0.61 16.23
N GLU A 28 3.86 -0.79 17.54
CA GLU A 28 2.82 -1.63 18.15
C GLU A 28 1.38 -1.19 17.84
N ARG A 29 1.18 0.04 17.35
CA ARG A 29 -0.11 0.60 16.92
C ARG A 29 -0.25 0.63 15.40
N ASN A 30 0.64 -0.03 14.68
CA ASN A 30 0.73 -0.02 13.21
C ASN A 30 1.04 1.36 12.61
N LYS A 31 1.59 2.31 13.39
CA LYS A 31 2.11 3.56 12.85
C LYS A 31 3.39 3.30 12.10
N VAL A 32 3.57 4.03 10.99
CA VAL A 32 4.83 4.01 10.24
C VAL A 32 5.90 4.67 11.09
N VAL A 33 6.90 3.89 11.47
CA VAL A 33 8.12 4.38 12.13
C VAL A 33 9.11 4.81 11.06
N ASP A 34 9.28 4.00 10.02
CA ASP A 34 10.19 4.27 8.92
C ASP A 34 9.85 3.47 7.66
N LEU A 35 10.36 3.93 6.51
CA LEU A 35 10.34 3.20 5.24
C LEU A 35 11.74 3.26 4.63
N ILE A 36 12.41 2.10 4.61
CA ILE A 36 13.79 1.98 4.14
C ILE A 36 13.79 1.50 2.69
N ASP A 37 14.45 2.26 1.82
CA ASP A 37 14.83 1.81 0.49
C ASP A 37 16.11 0.97 0.59
N THR A 38 16.00 -0.32 0.28
CA THR A 38 17.15 -1.24 0.30
C THR A 38 17.95 -1.19 -1.01
N CYS A 39 17.50 -0.42 -2.01
CA CYS A 39 18.04 -0.41 -3.36
C CYS A 39 18.10 -1.83 -3.98
N GLY A 40 17.18 -2.71 -3.56
CA GLY A 40 17.12 -4.12 -3.97
C GLY A 40 18.02 -5.08 -3.16
N ASN A 41 18.90 -4.57 -2.30
CA ASN A 41 19.83 -5.38 -1.51
C ASN A 41 19.26 -5.66 -0.11
N ILE A 42 18.50 -6.74 0.02
CA ILE A 42 17.97 -7.15 1.32
C ILE A 42 19.12 -7.74 2.16
N ARG A 43 19.32 -7.21 3.37
CA ARG A 43 20.18 -7.83 4.37
C ARG A 43 19.29 -8.67 5.29
N GLU A 44 19.77 -9.82 5.72
CA GLU A 44 19.07 -10.59 6.73
C GLU A 44 18.96 -9.75 8.00
N GLU A 45 17.73 -9.46 8.41
CA GLU A 45 17.42 -8.73 9.62
C GLU A 45 16.50 -9.57 10.50
N ALA A 46 16.75 -9.55 11.81
CA ALA A 46 15.90 -10.25 12.77
C ALA A 46 14.45 -9.76 12.67
N ASN A 47 13.52 -10.73 12.66
CA ASN A 47 12.06 -10.51 12.64
C ASN A 47 11.55 -9.76 11.39
N LEU A 48 12.26 -9.85 10.27
CA LEU A 48 11.77 -9.34 8.99
C LEU A 48 10.76 -10.31 8.35
N GLU A 49 9.51 -9.88 8.22
CA GLU A 49 8.49 -10.63 7.50
C GLU A 49 8.53 -10.29 6.02
N TYR A 50 8.74 -11.31 5.17
CA TYR A 50 8.77 -11.11 3.73
C TYR A 50 7.49 -11.63 3.05
N TYR A 51 6.90 -10.81 2.19
CA TYR A 51 5.69 -11.12 1.44
C TYR A 51 5.95 -11.15 -0.08
N ASN A 52 5.38 -12.15 -0.77
CA ASN A 52 5.48 -12.21 -2.22
C ASN A 52 4.38 -11.34 -2.87
N GLY A 53 4.73 -10.13 -3.28
CA GLY A 53 3.80 -9.19 -3.90
C GLY A 53 4.23 -7.74 -3.75
N ILE A 54 3.24 -6.85 -3.69
CA ILE A 54 3.43 -5.42 -3.55
C ILE A 54 2.75 -4.95 -2.25
N LEU A 55 3.52 -4.43 -1.29
CA LEU A 55 2.96 -3.73 -0.14
C LEU A 55 2.55 -2.33 -0.54
N ILE A 56 1.33 -1.94 -0.17
CA ILE A 56 0.75 -0.64 -0.50
C ILE A 56 0.03 -0.08 0.74
N PRO A 57 -0.11 1.26 0.85
CA PRO A 57 -1.00 1.87 1.82
C PRO A 57 -2.43 1.30 1.69
N GLY A 58 -3.17 1.29 2.79
CA GLY A 58 -4.59 0.99 2.80
C GLY A 58 -5.34 1.89 1.80
N PHE A 59 -6.26 1.30 1.05
CA PHE A 59 -7.08 2.08 0.13
C PHE A 59 -8.01 3.01 0.89
N ILE A 60 -8.16 4.22 0.37
CA ILE A 60 -9.09 5.22 0.84
C ILE A 60 -10.17 5.34 -0.24
N ASN A 61 -11.44 5.41 0.17
CA ASN A 61 -12.54 5.49 -0.77
C ASN A 61 -13.59 6.50 -0.26
N THR A 62 -13.77 7.59 -1.01
CA THR A 62 -14.81 8.59 -0.76
C THR A 62 -16.22 8.12 -1.14
N HIS A 63 -16.36 7.10 -1.98
CA HIS A 63 -17.66 6.61 -2.45
C HIS A 63 -18.36 5.65 -1.48
N SER A 64 -17.63 5.09 -0.50
CA SER A 64 -18.22 4.30 0.58
C SER A 64 -18.70 5.23 1.71
N ARG A 65 -20.01 5.19 1.98
CA ARG A 65 -20.70 5.94 3.06
C ARG A 65 -20.18 5.64 4.48
N LYS A 66 -19.31 4.63 4.61
CA LYS A 66 -18.53 4.29 5.79
C LYS A 66 -17.05 4.52 5.49
N VAL A 67 -16.61 5.75 5.67
CA VAL A 67 -15.23 6.00 6.09
C VAL A 67 -15.23 5.71 7.59
N CYS A 68 -14.87 4.50 7.97
CA CYS A 68 -14.72 4.14 9.37
C CYS A 68 -13.42 4.75 9.88
N ILE A 69 -13.51 5.75 10.76
CA ILE A 69 -12.39 6.21 11.57
C ILE A 69 -12.28 5.25 12.76
N GLU A 70 -11.70 4.08 12.55
CA GLU A 70 -11.31 3.22 13.67
C GLU A 70 -9.92 3.65 14.12
N ASN A 71 -9.81 4.11 15.37
CA ASN A 71 -8.56 4.49 16.02
C ASN A 71 -7.74 5.60 15.31
N GLY A 72 -8.39 6.47 14.54
CA GLY A 72 -7.76 7.58 13.83
C GLY A 72 -7.28 7.26 12.40
N SER A 73 -7.74 6.14 11.83
CA SER A 73 -7.36 5.69 10.48
C SER A 73 -8.59 5.63 9.57
N CYS A 74 -8.47 6.00 8.28
CA CYS A 74 -9.58 6.02 7.32
C CYS A 74 -9.30 5.03 6.18
N PHE A 75 -10.11 3.97 6.06
CA PHE A 75 -9.94 2.93 5.05
C PHE A 75 -11.25 2.56 4.35
N ALA A 76 -11.15 2.05 3.13
CA ALA A 76 -12.27 1.48 2.40
C ALA A 76 -12.67 0.10 2.94
N ASP A 77 -13.97 -0.08 3.21
CA ASP A 77 -14.54 -1.35 3.70
C ASP A 77 -14.36 -2.53 2.72
N ASP A 78 -14.31 -2.28 1.41
CA ASP A 78 -14.11 -3.31 0.38
C ASP A 78 -12.91 -3.00 -0.53
N ALA A 79 -11.71 -3.26 -0.01
CA ALA A 79 -10.46 -3.11 -0.77
C ALA A 79 -10.42 -4.00 -2.03
N GLN A 80 -11.14 -5.14 -2.03
CA GLN A 80 -11.17 -6.06 -3.16
C GLN A 80 -11.97 -5.50 -4.34
N SER A 81 -13.04 -4.74 -4.08
CA SER A 81 -13.78 -4.01 -5.12
C SER A 81 -12.92 -2.94 -5.81
N ILE A 82 -12.11 -2.21 -5.03
CA ILE A 82 -11.20 -1.19 -5.55
C ILE A 82 -10.14 -1.85 -6.44
N LEU A 83 -9.54 -2.95 -6.00
CA LEU A 83 -8.60 -3.72 -6.81
C LEU A 83 -9.24 -4.17 -8.13
N LYS A 84 -10.46 -4.72 -8.10
CA LYS A 84 -11.18 -5.15 -9.31
C LYS A 84 -11.40 -4.00 -10.28
N ARG A 85 -11.75 -2.80 -9.78
CA ARG A 85 -11.90 -1.61 -10.61
C ARG A 85 -10.58 -1.19 -11.26
N MET A 86 -9.46 -1.24 -10.53
CA MET A 86 -8.14 -0.93 -11.10
C MET A 86 -7.72 -1.95 -12.17
N ILE A 87 -7.97 -3.24 -11.95
CA ILE A 87 -7.76 -4.29 -12.97
C ILE A 87 -8.56 -3.96 -14.23
N PHE A 88 -9.85 -3.65 -14.08
CA PHE A 88 -10.72 -3.29 -15.20
C PHE A 88 -10.20 -2.04 -15.95
N ILE A 89 -9.75 -1.02 -15.22
CA ILE A 89 -9.19 0.19 -15.82
C ILE A 89 -7.92 -0.13 -16.63
N GLN A 90 -6.97 -0.91 -16.08
CA GLN A 90 -5.76 -1.27 -16.85
C GLN A 90 -6.07 -2.11 -18.08
N GLN A 91 -7.08 -3.00 -18.01
CA GLN A 91 -7.50 -3.80 -19.17
C GLN A 91 -8.07 -2.95 -20.30
N ASN A 92 -8.78 -1.87 -19.99
CA ASN A 92 -9.36 -0.96 -20.99
C ASN A 92 -8.39 0.17 -21.38
N ASN A 93 -7.41 0.49 -20.53
CA ASN A 93 -6.43 1.55 -20.75
C ASN A 93 -5.01 1.07 -20.34
N PRO A 94 -4.34 0.25 -21.18
CA PRO A 94 -3.06 -0.38 -20.84
C PRO A 94 -1.91 0.61 -20.56
N GLU A 95 -2.00 1.84 -21.08
CA GLU A 95 -1.00 2.90 -20.80
C GLU A 95 -1.05 3.41 -19.34
N THR A 96 -2.11 3.07 -18.60
CA THR A 96 -2.27 3.51 -17.22
C THR A 96 -1.31 2.77 -16.31
N LYS A 97 -0.27 3.48 -15.84
CA LYS A 97 0.71 2.97 -14.89
C LYS A 97 0.04 2.58 -13.57
N LEU A 98 0.47 1.46 -12.99
CA LEU A 98 -0.03 1.00 -11.68
C LEU A 98 0.21 2.03 -10.57
N SER A 99 1.34 2.73 -10.61
CA SER A 99 1.64 3.80 -9.63
C SER A 99 0.59 4.92 -9.63
N GLU A 100 0.03 5.27 -10.79
CA GLU A 100 -1.01 6.30 -10.88
C GLU A 100 -2.34 5.81 -10.28
N LEU A 101 -2.70 4.55 -10.52
CA LEU A 101 -3.89 3.93 -9.93
C LEU A 101 -3.79 3.82 -8.42
N LEU A 102 -2.65 3.34 -7.91
CA LEU A 102 -2.38 3.27 -6.47
C LEU A 102 -2.38 4.65 -5.85
N SER A 103 -1.76 5.65 -6.49
CA SER A 103 -1.75 7.03 -5.99
C SER A 103 -3.17 7.61 -5.89
N ARG A 104 -4.02 7.34 -6.88
CA ARG A 104 -5.43 7.75 -6.86
C ARG A 104 -6.21 7.10 -5.73
N ALA A 105 -6.01 5.80 -5.50
CA ALA A 105 -6.71 5.04 -4.47
C ALA A 105 -6.13 5.21 -3.04
N THR A 106 -5.07 6.00 -2.88
CA THR A 106 -4.39 6.21 -1.58
C THR A 106 -4.16 7.70 -1.32
N ILE A 107 -2.97 8.23 -1.62
CA ILE A 107 -2.55 9.57 -1.21
C ILE A 107 -3.37 10.70 -1.84
N LYS A 108 -3.78 10.58 -3.12
CA LYS A 108 -4.59 11.63 -3.77
C LYS A 108 -5.98 11.71 -3.15
N GLU A 109 -6.56 10.56 -2.83
CA GLU A 109 -7.83 10.49 -2.11
C GLU A 109 -7.71 11.05 -0.69
N ALA A 110 -6.64 10.71 0.02
CA ALA A 110 -6.36 11.24 1.36
C ALA A 110 -6.31 12.78 1.36
N LYS A 111 -5.64 13.36 0.36
CA LYS A 111 -5.54 14.82 0.17
C LYS A 111 -6.90 15.44 -0.14
N SER A 112 -7.69 14.80 -1.00
CA SER A 112 -9.05 15.27 -1.32
C SER A 112 -9.96 15.31 -0.09
N LEU A 113 -9.70 14.47 0.90
CA LEU A 113 -10.44 14.39 2.16
C LEU A 113 -9.80 15.19 3.30
N GLY A 114 -8.62 15.78 3.11
CA GLY A 114 -7.89 16.51 4.16
C GLY A 114 -7.33 15.63 5.28
N ILE A 115 -7.12 14.33 5.01
CA ILE A 115 -6.64 13.33 5.99
C ILE A 115 -5.25 12.79 5.66
N ASP A 116 -4.57 13.35 4.66
CA ASP A 116 -3.24 12.95 4.20
C ASP A 116 -2.13 13.15 5.24
N THR A 117 -2.40 13.95 6.27
CA THR A 117 -1.56 14.07 7.47
C THR A 117 -1.56 12.81 8.32
N HIS A 118 -2.58 11.96 8.21
CA HIS A 118 -2.76 10.76 9.04
C HIS A 118 -2.74 9.45 8.24
N ALA A 119 -3.10 9.46 6.94
CA ALA A 119 -3.26 8.24 6.13
C ALA A 119 -2.77 8.40 4.68
N GLY A 120 -2.91 7.33 3.90
CA GLY A 120 -2.70 7.34 2.43
C GLY A 120 -1.27 7.19 1.94
N SER A 121 -0.28 7.13 2.83
CA SER A 121 1.15 6.99 2.47
C SER A 121 1.96 6.35 3.60
N PHE A 122 3.05 5.66 3.23
CA PHE A 122 4.03 5.14 4.18
C PHE A 122 5.03 6.20 4.62
N GLU A 123 4.52 7.28 5.22
CA GLU A 123 5.35 8.34 5.81
C GLU A 123 5.35 8.23 7.34
N LYS A 124 6.49 8.57 7.95
CA LYS A 124 6.70 8.50 9.40
C LYS A 124 5.58 9.22 10.18
N GLY A 125 5.04 8.52 11.18
CA GLY A 125 3.97 9.01 12.06
C GLY A 125 2.55 8.72 11.58
N LYS A 126 2.35 8.31 10.32
CA LYS A 126 1.02 8.03 9.76
C LYS A 126 0.51 6.63 10.12
N LEU A 127 -0.80 6.45 10.03
CA LEU A 127 -1.54 5.19 10.15
C LEU A 127 -2.22 4.86 8.81
N PRO A 128 -1.45 4.53 7.76
CA PRO A 128 -2.02 4.30 6.44
C PRO A 128 -2.64 2.92 6.25
N GLY A 129 -2.57 2.02 7.25
CA GLY A 129 -2.89 0.60 7.06
C GLY A 129 -1.93 -0.05 6.05
N VAL A 130 -1.95 -1.37 5.94
CA VAL A 130 -1.08 -2.07 4.98
C VAL A 130 -1.86 -3.14 4.27
N ASN A 131 -1.89 -3.03 2.95
CA ASN A 131 -2.41 -4.08 2.08
C ASN A 131 -1.27 -4.71 1.28
N LEU A 132 -1.44 -5.98 0.97
CA LEU A 132 -0.59 -6.74 0.06
C LEU A 132 -1.37 -7.03 -1.22
N ILE A 133 -0.84 -6.63 -2.37
CA ILE A 133 -1.30 -7.10 -3.68
C ILE A 133 -0.50 -8.34 -4.05
N GLU A 134 -1.18 -9.47 -4.16
CA GLU A 134 -0.62 -10.74 -4.59
C GLU A 134 -0.94 -10.98 -6.07
N LYS A 135 -0.13 -11.81 -6.74
CA LYS A 135 -0.37 -12.29 -8.12
C LYS A 135 -0.49 -11.16 -9.16
N ALA A 136 0.14 -10.02 -8.92
CA ALA A 136 0.43 -9.02 -9.94
C ALA A 136 1.63 -9.47 -10.78
N ASP A 137 1.75 -8.92 -11.99
CA ASP A 137 2.98 -9.05 -12.76
C ASP A 137 4.00 -8.07 -12.18
N LEU A 138 4.99 -8.59 -11.46
CA LEU A 138 5.99 -7.80 -10.75
C LEU A 138 7.10 -7.28 -11.68
N GLN A 139 7.27 -7.86 -12.87
CA GLN A 139 8.27 -7.39 -13.83
C GLN A 139 7.75 -6.16 -14.57
N LEU A 140 6.49 -6.22 -15.02
CA LEU A 140 5.82 -5.13 -15.72
C LEU A 140 5.13 -4.15 -14.77
N LEU A 141 5.00 -4.49 -13.49
CA LEU A 141 4.26 -3.73 -12.47
C LEU A 141 2.83 -3.42 -12.93
N ILE A 142 2.12 -4.46 -13.40
CA ILE A 142 0.72 -4.39 -13.82
C ILE A 142 -0.14 -5.38 -13.04
N LEU A 143 -1.41 -5.04 -12.84
CA LEU A 143 -2.38 -5.95 -12.25
C LEU A 143 -2.85 -6.96 -13.29
N THR A 144 -3.06 -8.19 -12.84
CA THR A 144 -3.62 -9.26 -13.67
C THR A 144 -5.05 -9.56 -13.21
N GLY A 145 -5.82 -10.27 -14.04
CA GLY A 145 -7.14 -10.78 -13.62
C GLY A 145 -7.08 -11.74 -12.42
N LYS A 146 -5.89 -12.23 -12.05
CA LYS A 146 -5.64 -13.11 -10.89
C LYS A 146 -5.19 -12.33 -9.65
N SER A 147 -4.92 -11.03 -9.77
CA SER A 147 -4.45 -10.21 -8.66
C SER A 147 -5.47 -10.18 -7.53
N LYS A 148 -4.98 -10.33 -6.30
CA LYS A 148 -5.78 -10.33 -5.07
C LYS A 148 -5.20 -9.33 -4.08
N ILE A 149 -6.04 -8.80 -3.21
CA ILE A 149 -5.60 -7.94 -2.12
C ILE A 149 -5.83 -8.64 -0.79
N LYS A 150 -4.85 -8.53 0.10
CA LYS A 150 -4.90 -9.06 1.46
C LYS A 150 -4.54 -7.95 2.44
N LYS A 151 -5.39 -7.73 3.44
CA LYS A 151 -5.08 -6.81 4.54
C LYS A 151 -4.02 -7.44 5.46
N ILE A 152 -2.96 -6.70 5.76
CA ILE A 152 -1.86 -7.13 6.65
C ILE A 152 -2.00 -6.52 8.04
N VAL A 153 -2.37 -5.24 8.11
CA VAL A 153 -2.75 -4.49 9.32
C VAL A 153 -3.90 -3.54 9.05
#